data_AF-A0A2V6YWQ0-F1
#
_entry.id   AF-A0A2V6YWQ0-F1
#
_cell.length_a   1.000
_cell.length_b   1.000
_cell.length_c   1.000
_cell.angle_alpha   90.00
_cell.angle_beta   90.00
_cell.angle_gamma   90.00
#
_symmetry.space_group_name_H-M   'P 1'
#
loop_
_entity.id
_entity.type
_entity.pdbx_description
1 polymer ?
#
loop_
_entity_poly.entity_id
_entity_poly.type
_entity_poly.pdbx_seq_one_letter_code
_entity_poly.pdbx_strand_id
1 'polypeptide(L)'
;GGTLAFDRLGRLMIVDYADPFLSQPEERAPPGLEQFRDEDYRGPLIFRLAFDPAISLPRRLGYAAPLFPRGWSRASGLALPHMISLVALATDDLVLLTSSGELFRLGRDGAFELFTRLPRGQYNRTHMVAAPDGTIFVSGGFHVGGVFQVAPDGAVTTLAGRMADPEGIALDHRGRLYVAESSFHRIVRVPTSRR
;
A
#
# COMPACT_ATOMS: atom_id res chain seq x y z
N GLY A 1 -5.71 -7.89 6.82
CA GLY A 1 -6.19 -6.50 6.97
C GLY A 1 -6.01 -5.83 5.63
N GLY A 2 -7.10 -5.41 4.99
CA GLY A 2 -7.04 -4.76 3.69
C GLY A 2 -6.71 -3.28 3.84
N THR A 3 -5.88 -2.77 2.94
CA THR A 3 -5.61 -1.32 2.82
C THR A 3 -6.13 -0.85 1.46
N LEU A 4 -6.42 0.44 1.36
CA LEU A 4 -6.98 1.03 0.16
C LEU A 4 -6.40 2.42 -0.11
N ALA A 5 -6.40 2.80 -1.38
CA ALA A 5 -6.10 4.17 -1.79
C ALA A 5 -6.83 4.49 -3.09
N PHE A 6 -6.92 5.78 -3.42
CA PHE A 6 -7.36 6.21 -4.74
C PHE A 6 -6.15 6.54 -5.61
N ASP A 7 -6.25 6.24 -6.89
CA ASP A 7 -5.33 6.79 -7.88
C ASP A 7 -5.80 8.15 -8.40
N ARG A 8 -4.98 8.78 -9.26
CA ARG A 8 -5.28 10.11 -9.81
C ARG A 8 -6.54 10.16 -10.69
N LEU A 9 -6.98 9.00 -11.18
CA LEU A 9 -8.17 8.87 -12.02
C LEU A 9 -9.42 8.59 -11.17
N GLY A 10 -9.30 8.60 -9.83
CA GLY A 10 -10.39 8.32 -8.91
C GLY A 10 -10.76 6.83 -8.84
N ARG A 11 -9.89 5.93 -9.33
CA ARG A 11 -10.10 4.48 -9.21
C ARG A 11 -9.66 4.03 -7.82
N LEU A 12 -10.44 3.14 -7.21
CA LEU A 12 -10.13 2.55 -5.92
C LEU A 12 -9.17 1.38 -6.08
N MET A 13 -8.07 1.46 -5.35
CA MET A 13 -7.11 0.40 -5.16
C MET A 13 -7.39 -0.31 -3.84
N ILE A 14 -7.45 -1.64 -3.86
CA ILE A 14 -7.70 -2.46 -2.67
C ILE A 14 -6.65 -3.55 -2.60
N VAL A 15 -6.06 -3.73 -1.42
CA VAL A 15 -5.26 -4.91 -1.09
C VAL A 15 -6.11 -5.84 -0.24
N ASP A 16 -6.20 -7.09 -0.65
CA ASP A 16 -6.73 -8.22 0.12
C ASP A 16 -5.66 -9.34 0.18
N TYR A 17 -5.98 -10.51 0.74
CA TYR A 17 -5.03 -11.62 0.86
C TYR A 17 -5.65 -12.95 0.49
N ALA A 18 -4.89 -13.74 -0.27
CA ALA A 18 -5.15 -15.17 -0.42
C ALA A 18 -4.52 -15.90 0.78
N ASP A 19 -5.36 -16.40 1.69
CA ASP A 19 -4.94 -17.33 2.76
C ASP A 19 -6.02 -18.42 2.92
N PRO A 20 -5.71 -19.71 2.65
CA PRO A 20 -6.69 -20.80 2.75
C PRO A 20 -7.18 -21.08 4.17
N PHE A 21 -6.51 -20.58 5.21
CA PHE A 21 -6.97 -20.69 6.60
C PHE A 21 -7.97 -19.59 6.99
N LEU A 22 -7.95 -18.46 6.28
CA LEU A 22 -8.87 -17.34 6.50
C LEU A 22 -10.00 -17.30 5.45
N SER A 23 -9.74 -17.81 4.25
CA SER A 23 -10.71 -17.93 3.17
C SER A 23 -11.63 -19.10 3.46
N GLN A 24 -12.94 -18.85 3.56
CA GLN A 24 -13.91 -19.94 3.75
C GLN A 24 -13.73 -20.98 2.64
N PRO A 25 -13.90 -22.28 2.92
CA PRO A 25 -13.94 -23.31 1.89
C PRO A 25 -15.21 -23.10 1.06
N GLU A 26 -15.15 -22.19 0.08
CA GLU A 26 -16.22 -22.04 -0.90
C GLU A 26 -16.30 -23.33 -1.73
N GLU A 27 -17.52 -23.81 -1.92
CA GLU A 27 -17.89 -24.99 -2.72
C GLU A 27 -17.49 -24.85 -4.19
N ARG A 28 -17.17 -23.62 -4.64
CA ARG A 28 -16.58 -23.32 -5.95
C ARG A 28 -15.83 -21.98 -5.90
N ALA A 29 -14.56 -21.99 -6.28
CA ALA A 29 -13.78 -20.75 -6.38
C ALA A 29 -14.38 -19.82 -7.46
N PRO A 30 -14.29 -18.49 -7.29
CA PRO A 30 -14.68 -17.55 -8.34
C PRO A 30 -13.89 -17.84 -9.63
N PRO A 31 -14.54 -17.75 -10.81
CA PRO A 31 -13.87 -17.98 -12.09
C PRO A 31 -12.62 -17.10 -12.21
N GLY A 32 -11.45 -17.71 -12.47
CA GLY A 32 -10.19 -16.99 -12.65
C GLY A 32 -9.33 -16.80 -11.39
N LEU A 33 -9.81 -17.19 -10.20
CA LEU A 33 -8.97 -17.35 -9.00
C LEU A 33 -8.64 -18.81 -8.68
N GLU A 34 -9.21 -19.75 -9.41
CA GLU A 34 -9.05 -21.20 -9.22
C GLU A 34 -7.56 -21.61 -9.23
N GLN A 35 -6.79 -21.07 -10.16
CA GLN A 35 -5.35 -21.35 -10.30
C GLN A 35 -4.52 -20.95 -9.07
N PHE A 36 -4.91 -19.91 -8.31
CA PHE A 36 -4.13 -19.48 -7.15
C PHE A 36 -4.27 -20.46 -5.98
N ARG A 37 -5.40 -21.18 -5.91
CA ARG A 37 -5.56 -22.31 -4.97
C ARG A 37 -4.71 -23.49 -5.43
N ASP A 38 -4.68 -23.78 -6.73
CA ASP A 38 -3.92 -24.90 -7.29
C ASP A 38 -2.40 -24.70 -7.16
N GLU A 39 -1.93 -23.45 -7.16
CA GLU A 39 -0.52 -23.08 -7.00
C GLU A 39 -0.08 -22.81 -5.53
N ASP A 40 -0.96 -23.04 -4.54
CA ASP A 40 -0.78 -22.71 -3.10
C ASP A 40 -0.24 -21.29 -2.86
N TYR A 41 -0.75 -20.32 -3.63
CA TYR A 41 -0.35 -18.93 -3.51
C TYR A 41 -0.82 -18.33 -2.18
N ARG A 42 0.12 -17.72 -1.45
CA ARG A 42 -0.13 -17.04 -0.17
C ARG A 42 0.45 -15.63 -0.22
N GLY A 43 -0.40 -14.63 -0.40
CA GLY A 43 0.08 -13.27 -0.61
C GLY A 43 -1.02 -12.25 -0.91
N PRO A 44 -0.63 -11.01 -1.22
CA PRO A 44 -1.56 -9.93 -1.47
C PRO A 44 -2.29 -10.09 -2.81
N LEU A 45 -3.61 -9.94 -2.77
CA LEU A 45 -4.44 -9.75 -3.96
C LEU A 45 -4.69 -8.25 -4.12
N ILE A 46 -4.31 -7.67 -5.25
CA ILE A 46 -4.47 -6.23 -5.48
C ILE A 46 -5.53 -6.04 -6.55
N PHE A 47 -6.58 -5.30 -6.23
CA PHE A 47 -7.70 -5.03 -7.12
C PHE A 47 -7.77 -3.55 -7.49
N ARG A 48 -8.23 -3.28 -8.71
CA ARG A 48 -8.57 -1.93 -9.20
C ARG A 48 -10.03 -1.87 -9.56
N LEU A 49 -10.76 -0.96 -8.94
CA LEU A 49 -12.17 -0.71 -9.24
C LEU A 49 -12.32 0.70 -9.81
N ALA A 50 -12.95 0.79 -10.98
CA ALA A 50 -13.45 2.05 -11.50
C ALA A 50 -14.88 2.24 -11.01
N PHE A 51 -15.22 3.43 -10.54
CA PHE A 51 -16.60 3.80 -10.24
C PHE A 51 -17.21 4.35 -11.51
N ASP A 52 -18.02 3.52 -12.17
CA ASP A 52 -18.94 3.98 -13.19
C ASP A 52 -20.35 3.93 -12.57
N PRO A 53 -21.08 5.06 -12.46
CA PRO A 53 -22.43 5.06 -11.90
C PRO A 53 -23.40 4.17 -12.69
N ALA A 54 -23.10 3.82 -13.94
CA ALA A 54 -23.87 2.87 -14.75
C ALA A 54 -23.54 1.40 -14.43
N ILE A 55 -22.42 1.11 -13.76
CA ILE A 55 -21.96 -0.24 -13.45
C ILE A 55 -22.01 -0.44 -11.94
N SER A 56 -22.87 -1.34 -11.47
CA SER A 56 -22.89 -1.72 -10.06
C SER A 56 -21.54 -2.32 -9.65
N LEU A 57 -21.00 -1.86 -8.53
CA LEU A 57 -19.80 -2.43 -7.95
C LEU A 57 -20.00 -3.92 -7.65
N PRO A 58 -18.96 -4.75 -7.82
CA PRO A 58 -19.07 -6.16 -7.49
C PRO A 58 -19.35 -6.31 -5.99
N ARG A 59 -20.40 -7.07 -5.65
CA ARG A 59 -20.74 -7.37 -4.25
C ARG A 59 -19.66 -8.19 -3.54
N ARG A 60 -18.79 -8.86 -4.30
CA ARG A 60 -17.70 -9.71 -3.84
C ARG A 60 -16.47 -9.45 -4.70
N LEU A 61 -15.38 -9.00 -4.07
CA LEU A 61 -14.13 -8.66 -4.76
C LEU A 61 -13.48 -9.86 -5.47
N GLY A 62 -13.69 -11.07 -4.96
CA GLY A 62 -13.14 -12.29 -5.56
C GLY A 62 -13.61 -12.58 -7.00
N TYR A 63 -14.68 -11.94 -7.48
CA TYR A 63 -15.10 -12.06 -8.89
C TYR A 63 -14.46 -11.03 -9.81
N ALA A 64 -13.71 -10.07 -9.27
CA ALA A 64 -12.92 -9.14 -10.06
C ALA A 64 -11.56 -9.78 -10.38
N ALA A 65 -11.07 -9.59 -11.60
CA ALA A 65 -9.70 -9.98 -11.93
C ALA A 65 -8.71 -9.09 -11.15
N PRO A 66 -7.79 -9.66 -10.36
CA PRO A 66 -6.80 -8.86 -9.66
C PRO A 66 -5.82 -8.23 -10.64
N LEU A 67 -5.34 -7.02 -10.30
CA LEU A 67 -4.16 -6.43 -10.91
C LEU A 67 -2.89 -7.18 -10.54
N PHE A 68 -2.82 -7.75 -9.34
CA PHE A 68 -1.72 -8.58 -8.89
C PHE A 68 -2.24 -9.74 -8.04
N PRO A 69 -1.71 -10.95 -8.25
CA PRO A 69 -0.74 -11.33 -9.29
C PRO A 69 -1.36 -11.31 -10.71
N ARG A 70 -0.55 -11.04 -11.76
CA ARG A 70 -0.95 -11.22 -13.17
C ARG A 70 -0.54 -12.60 -13.67
N GLY A 71 -1.33 -13.16 -14.61
CA GLY A 71 -1.29 -14.53 -15.18
C GLY A 71 0.00 -15.36 -15.10
N TRP A 72 -0.17 -16.68 -14.90
CA TRP A 72 0.80 -17.80 -15.01
C TRP A 72 2.18 -17.69 -14.33
N SER A 73 2.44 -16.67 -13.51
CA SER A 73 3.80 -16.36 -13.05
C SER A 73 4.10 -16.80 -11.61
N ARG A 74 4.75 -17.98 -11.52
CA ARG A 74 6.00 -18.28 -10.75
C ARG A 74 6.11 -17.95 -9.25
N ALA A 75 5.08 -17.46 -8.59
CA ALA A 75 5.08 -17.26 -7.13
C ALA A 75 4.59 -18.50 -6.35
N SER A 76 4.53 -19.67 -7.00
CA SER A 76 4.17 -20.94 -6.36
C SER A 76 5.08 -21.20 -5.15
N GLY A 77 4.50 -21.26 -3.96
CA GLY A 77 5.18 -21.56 -2.70
C GLY A 77 5.92 -20.40 -2.02
N LEU A 78 5.93 -19.18 -2.57
CA LEU A 78 6.55 -18.03 -1.91
C LEU A 78 5.49 -17.22 -1.13
N ALA A 79 5.54 -17.28 0.19
CA ALA A 79 4.72 -16.44 1.04
C ALA A 79 5.17 -14.97 0.91
N LEU A 80 4.35 -14.13 0.28
CA LEU A 80 4.61 -12.70 0.18
C LEU A 80 4.17 -11.98 1.46
N PRO A 81 4.87 -10.90 1.85
CA PRO A 81 4.61 -10.24 3.13
C PRO A 81 3.25 -9.56 3.16
N HIS A 82 2.74 -9.35 4.37
CA HIS A 82 1.55 -8.54 4.58
C HIS A 82 1.86 -7.05 4.43
N MET A 83 1.30 -6.46 3.38
CA MET A 83 1.15 -5.03 3.12
C MET A 83 0.07 -4.42 4.03
N ILE A 84 0.42 -3.31 4.66
CA ILE A 84 -0.40 -2.56 5.62
C ILE A 84 -0.82 -1.18 5.10
N SER A 85 -0.16 -0.67 4.06
CA SER A 85 -0.47 0.63 3.45
C SER A 85 -0.11 0.62 1.97
N LEU A 86 -0.80 1.43 1.15
CA LEU A 86 -0.55 1.57 -0.29
C LEU A 86 -0.69 3.03 -0.74
N VAL A 87 0.07 3.45 -1.75
CA VAL A 87 -0.17 4.68 -2.50
C VAL A 87 -0.14 4.41 -4.00
N ALA A 88 -0.87 5.22 -4.77
CA ALA A 88 -0.69 5.29 -6.22
C ALA A 88 0.20 6.48 -6.59
N LEU A 89 1.25 6.23 -7.37
CA LEU A 89 2.17 7.25 -7.88
C LEU A 89 1.64 7.88 -9.16
N ALA A 90 2.10 9.10 -9.48
CA ALA A 90 1.83 9.83 -10.73
C ALA A 90 2.03 9.01 -12.03
N THR A 91 2.80 7.92 -11.95
CA THR A 91 3.09 6.99 -13.03
C THR A 91 2.09 5.83 -13.15
N ASP A 92 1.01 5.78 -12.36
CA ASP A 92 0.10 4.63 -12.13
C ASP A 92 0.75 3.40 -11.48
N ASP A 93 2.02 3.48 -11.07
CA ASP A 93 2.59 2.43 -10.24
C ASP A 93 2.04 2.53 -8.82
N LEU A 94 1.98 1.40 -8.14
CA LEU A 94 1.62 1.36 -6.73
C LEU A 94 2.87 1.14 -5.89
N VAL A 95 2.92 1.76 -4.72
CA VAL A 95 3.91 1.44 -3.70
C VAL A 95 3.20 0.96 -2.45
N LEU A 96 3.63 -0.19 -1.96
CA LEU A 96 3.03 -0.93 -0.86
C LEU A 96 4.03 -1.06 0.28
N LEU A 97 3.57 -0.86 1.51
CA LEU A 97 4.40 -0.91 2.71
C LEU A 97 4.05 -2.16 3.53
N THR A 98 5.06 -2.89 4.00
CA THR A 98 4.91 -3.99 4.97
C THR A 98 5.01 -3.50 6.41
N SER A 99 4.61 -4.33 7.38
CA SER A 99 4.78 -4.03 8.81
C SER A 99 6.24 -4.03 9.27
N SER A 100 7.17 -4.55 8.48
CA SER A 100 8.62 -4.56 8.75
C SER A 100 9.38 -3.41 8.05
N GLY A 101 8.68 -2.56 7.28
CA GLY A 101 9.25 -1.35 6.69
C GLY A 101 9.80 -1.54 5.28
N GLU A 102 9.56 -2.66 4.62
CA GLU A 102 9.81 -2.80 3.19
C GLU A 102 8.76 -2.05 2.38
N LEU A 103 9.21 -1.31 1.37
CA LEU A 103 8.35 -0.77 0.33
C LEU A 103 8.53 -1.60 -0.93
N PHE A 104 7.44 -2.16 -1.46
CA PHE A 104 7.39 -2.84 -2.75
C PHE A 104 6.73 -1.96 -3.80
N ARG A 105 7.25 -1.97 -5.02
CA ARG A 105 6.64 -1.30 -6.18
C ARG A 105 5.95 -2.34 -7.06
N LEU A 106 4.70 -2.07 -7.40
CA LEU A 106 3.97 -2.76 -8.46
C LEU A 106 3.88 -1.85 -9.68
N GLY A 107 4.60 -2.21 -10.74
CA GLY A 107 4.58 -1.52 -12.02
C GLY A 107 3.30 -1.76 -12.82
N ARG A 108 2.97 -0.87 -13.76
CA ARG A 108 1.84 -1.06 -14.69
C ARG A 108 1.90 -2.34 -15.51
N ASP A 109 3.10 -2.86 -15.76
CA ASP A 109 3.38 -4.11 -16.45
C ASP A 109 3.10 -5.35 -15.57
N GLY A 110 2.97 -5.15 -14.25
CA GLY A 110 2.79 -6.21 -13.27
C GLY A 110 4.10 -6.63 -12.59
N ALA A 111 5.22 -5.97 -12.89
CA ALA A 111 6.48 -6.20 -12.17
C ALA A 111 6.29 -5.83 -10.69
N PHE A 112 6.62 -6.78 -9.81
CA PHE A 112 6.49 -6.62 -8.37
C PHE A 112 7.86 -6.80 -7.72
N GLU A 113 8.44 -5.71 -7.24
CA GLU A 113 9.82 -5.70 -6.77
C GLU A 113 9.98 -4.89 -5.49
N LEU A 114 11.00 -5.23 -4.71
CA LEU A 114 11.39 -4.42 -3.57
C LEU A 114 11.94 -3.08 -4.07
N PHE A 115 11.31 -1.98 -3.65
CA PHE A 115 11.71 -0.63 -4.00
C PHE A 115 12.76 -0.06 -3.03
N THR A 116 12.46 -0.10 -1.73
CA THR A 116 13.40 0.36 -0.69
C THR A 116 13.02 -0.20 0.68
N ARG A 117 13.82 0.12 1.71
CA ARG A 117 13.52 -0.21 3.11
C ARG A 117 13.64 1.03 3.99
N LEU A 118 12.64 1.25 4.83
CA LEU A 118 12.70 2.23 5.89
C LEU A 118 13.64 1.75 7.02
N PRO A 119 14.01 2.63 7.96
CA PRO A 119 14.75 2.22 9.15
C PRO A 119 14.06 1.07 9.88
N ARG A 120 14.86 0.20 10.51
CA ARG A 120 14.33 -0.99 11.22
C ARG A 120 13.30 -0.59 12.26
N GLY A 121 12.16 -1.25 12.25
CA GLY A 121 11.07 -1.01 13.20
C GLY A 121 9.83 -1.82 12.85
N GLN A 122 8.85 -1.77 13.76
CA GLN A 122 7.52 -2.31 13.51
C GLN A 122 6.59 -1.18 13.10
N TYR A 123 6.18 -1.21 11.84
CA TYR A 123 5.26 -0.25 11.27
C TYR A 123 3.84 -0.78 11.48
N ASN A 124 3.07 -0.07 12.30
CA ASN A 124 1.64 -0.28 12.49
C ASN A 124 0.95 1.08 12.60
N ARG A 125 -0.35 1.13 12.30
CA ARG A 125 -1.11 2.41 12.32
C ARG A 125 -0.45 3.49 11.44
N THR A 126 0.07 3.07 10.29
CA THR A 126 0.85 3.91 9.39
C THR A 126 0.03 4.35 8.19
N HIS A 127 0.34 5.52 7.67
CA HIS A 127 -0.19 6.04 6.42
C HIS A 127 0.95 6.44 5.49
N MET A 128 0.68 6.39 4.19
CA MET A 128 1.56 6.89 3.16
C MET A 128 0.84 7.92 2.30
N VAL A 129 1.58 8.92 1.81
CA VAL A 129 1.08 9.88 0.82
C VAL A 129 2.15 10.14 -0.24
N ALA A 130 1.75 10.11 -1.51
CA ALA A 130 2.63 10.45 -2.63
C ALA A 130 2.49 11.92 -3.01
N ALA A 131 3.62 12.58 -3.26
CA ALA A 131 3.69 13.86 -3.93
C ALA A 131 3.71 13.69 -5.47
N PRO A 132 3.35 14.74 -6.23
CA PRO A 132 3.33 14.68 -7.70
C PRO A 132 4.68 14.34 -8.37
N ASP A 133 5.79 14.64 -7.69
CA ASP A 133 7.15 14.35 -8.16
C ASP A 133 7.57 12.89 -7.93
N GLY A 134 6.70 12.06 -7.34
CA GLY A 134 6.97 10.67 -7.00
C GLY A 134 7.59 10.46 -5.62
N THR A 135 7.84 11.54 -4.86
CA THR A 135 8.27 11.42 -3.46
C THR A 135 7.15 10.82 -2.62
N ILE A 136 7.48 9.87 -1.74
CA ILE A 136 6.52 9.23 -0.83
C ILE A 136 6.86 9.64 0.59
N PHE A 137 5.86 10.10 1.34
CA PHE A 137 5.98 10.32 2.76
C PHE A 137 5.32 9.17 3.50
N VAL A 138 5.94 8.73 4.59
CA VAL A 138 5.48 7.60 5.40
C VAL A 138 5.50 7.99 6.87
N SER A 139 4.40 7.75 7.57
CA SER A 139 4.37 7.83 9.03
C SER A 139 4.73 6.49 9.65
N GLY A 140 5.52 6.53 10.72
CA GLY A 140 6.04 5.34 11.39
C GLY A 140 5.11 4.76 12.45
N GLY A 141 4.04 5.46 12.83
CA GLY A 141 3.15 5.04 13.92
C GLY A 141 3.84 4.97 15.28
N PHE A 142 3.16 4.36 16.24
CA PHE A 142 3.54 4.33 17.66
C PHE A 142 4.95 3.78 17.93
N HIS A 143 5.31 2.61 17.36
CA HIS A 143 6.58 1.95 17.71
C HIS A 143 7.81 2.60 17.07
N VAL A 144 7.64 3.23 15.90
CA VAL A 144 8.76 3.87 15.19
C VAL A 144 8.86 5.34 15.58
N GLY A 145 7.73 6.03 15.81
CA GLY A 145 7.69 7.41 16.27
C GLY A 145 8.39 8.40 15.31
N GLY A 146 8.34 8.14 14.01
CA GLY A 146 9.04 8.93 13.00
C GLY A 146 8.23 9.19 11.75
N VAL A 147 8.70 10.13 10.93
CA VAL A 147 8.16 10.45 9.61
C VAL A 147 9.29 10.41 8.61
N PHE A 148 9.09 9.69 7.51
CA PHE A 148 10.10 9.42 6.51
C PHE A 148 9.69 10.01 5.17
N GLN A 149 10.69 10.45 4.41
CA GLN A 149 10.59 10.81 3.01
C GLN A 149 11.36 9.77 2.21
N VAL A 150 10.74 9.23 1.18
CA VAL A 150 11.32 8.31 0.22
C VAL A 150 11.34 9.01 -1.13
N ALA A 151 12.54 9.28 -1.64
CA ALA A 151 12.72 9.88 -2.95
C ALA A 151 12.42 8.88 -4.08
N PRO A 152 12.16 9.32 -5.33
CA PRO A 152 11.87 8.44 -6.45
C PRO A 152 12.98 7.42 -6.79
N ASP A 153 14.22 7.72 -6.41
CA ASP A 153 15.38 6.83 -6.55
C ASP A 153 15.51 5.80 -5.40
N GLY A 154 14.58 5.82 -4.44
CA GLY A 154 14.54 4.93 -3.28
C GLY A 154 15.31 5.45 -2.07
N ALA A 155 15.95 6.62 -2.13
CA ALA A 155 16.66 7.19 -0.99
C ALA A 155 15.69 7.57 0.14
N VAL A 156 16.00 7.11 1.36
CA VAL A 156 15.16 7.35 2.54
C VAL A 156 15.78 8.42 3.44
N THR A 157 14.99 9.42 3.81
CA THR A 157 15.36 10.49 4.75
C THR A 157 14.39 10.52 5.92
N THR A 158 14.88 10.57 7.14
CA THR A 158 14.04 10.83 8.32
C THR A 158 13.79 12.34 8.43
N LEU A 159 12.53 12.76 8.27
CA LEU A 159 12.14 14.17 8.40
C LEU A 159 11.87 14.58 9.84
N ALA A 160 11.32 13.68 10.62
CA ALA A 160 11.04 13.87 12.03
C ALA A 160 11.18 12.55 12.78
N GLY A 161 11.61 12.63 14.03
CA GLY A 161 11.72 11.48 14.93
C GLY A 161 11.25 11.85 16.34
N ARG A 162 11.06 10.84 17.18
CA ARG A 162 10.54 10.99 18.56
C ARG A 162 9.15 11.64 18.61
N MET A 163 8.34 11.43 17.58
CA MET A 163 6.95 11.85 17.54
C MET A 163 6.08 10.87 18.33
N ALA A 164 5.05 11.39 18.99
CA ALA A 164 4.12 10.61 19.79
C ALA A 164 2.99 10.03 18.91
N ASP A 165 3.24 8.84 18.36
CA ASP A 165 2.29 8.11 17.49
C ASP A 165 1.87 8.91 16.25
N PRO A 166 2.81 9.19 15.32
CA PRO A 166 2.46 9.83 14.05
C PRO A 166 1.68 8.83 13.18
N GLU A 167 0.38 9.08 12.97
CA GLU A 167 -0.50 8.20 12.18
C GLU A 167 -0.87 8.86 10.85
N GLY A 168 -1.93 9.68 10.83
CA GLY A 168 -2.44 10.29 9.61
C GLY A 168 -1.48 11.33 9.03
N ILE A 169 -1.22 11.26 7.72
CA ILE A 169 -0.41 12.25 7.01
C ILE A 169 -1.13 12.76 5.76
N ALA A 170 -0.91 14.04 5.43
CA ALA A 170 -1.47 14.67 4.26
C ALA A 170 -0.55 15.75 3.69
N LEU A 171 -0.59 15.92 2.38
CA LEU A 171 0.04 17.04 1.69
C LEU A 171 -1.02 18.08 1.35
N ASP A 172 -0.67 19.35 1.46
CA ASP A 172 -1.46 20.41 0.84
C ASP A 172 -1.04 20.66 -0.63
N HIS A 173 -1.81 21.52 -1.32
CA HIS A 173 -1.52 21.97 -2.69
C HIS A 173 -0.13 22.61 -2.91
N ARG A 174 0.59 23.00 -1.85
CA ARG A 174 1.94 23.55 -1.91
C ARG A 174 3.00 22.50 -1.53
N GLY A 175 2.61 21.24 -1.37
CA GLY A 175 3.48 20.15 -0.94
C GLY A 175 3.95 20.25 0.51
N ARG A 176 3.25 20.99 1.38
CA ARG A 176 3.55 21.02 2.82
C ARG A 176 2.96 19.78 3.48
N LEU A 177 3.78 19.08 4.26
CA LEU A 177 3.39 17.86 4.96
C LEU A 177 2.79 18.18 6.33
N TYR A 178 1.60 17.65 6.57
CA TYR A 178 0.89 17.68 7.84
C TYR A 178 0.80 16.27 8.41
N VAL A 179 1.02 16.15 9.71
CA VAL A 179 1.07 14.87 10.42
C VAL A 179 0.19 14.97 11.67
N ALA A 180 -0.70 14.01 11.84
CA ALA A 180 -1.46 13.81 13.07
C ALA A 180 -0.59 13.06 14.06
N GLU A 181 -0.29 13.70 15.18
CA GLU A 181 0.44 13.12 16.30
C GLU A 181 -0.60 12.70 17.35
N SER A 182 -1.11 11.48 17.17
CA SER A 182 -2.35 11.02 17.80
C SER A 182 -2.27 11.00 19.32
N SER A 183 -1.12 10.63 19.88
CA SER A 183 -0.92 10.60 21.34
C SER A 183 -0.81 12.00 21.97
N PHE A 184 -0.55 13.04 21.17
CA PHE A 184 -0.54 14.44 21.62
C PHE A 184 -1.75 15.25 21.14
N HIS A 185 -2.71 14.61 20.48
CA HIS A 185 -3.96 15.23 20.01
C HIS A 185 -3.72 16.51 19.19
N ARG A 186 -2.69 16.51 18.35
CA ARG A 186 -2.32 17.68 17.54
C ARG A 186 -2.00 17.33 16.10
N ILE A 187 -2.13 18.32 15.23
CA ILE A 187 -1.61 18.27 13.87
C ILE A 187 -0.36 19.15 13.81
N VAL A 188 0.75 18.59 13.37
CA VAL A 188 2.01 19.33 13.17
C VAL A 188 2.34 19.42 11.70
N ARG A 189 2.98 20.53 11.30
CA ARG A 189 3.59 20.66 9.98
C ARG A 189 5.04 20.24 10.06
N VAL A 190 5.44 19.25 9.28
CA VAL A 190 6.83 18.78 9.20
C VAL A 190 7.52 19.42 7.99
N PRO A 191 8.70 20.04 8.16
CA PRO A 191 9.49 20.51 7.03
C PRO A 191 9.90 19.33 6.14
N THR A 192 9.67 19.46 4.83
CA THR A 192 10.13 18.50 3.82
C THR A 192 11.45 18.97 3.26
N SER A 193 12.33 18.05 2.87
CA SER A 193 13.53 18.38 2.09
C SER A 193 13.08 18.76 0.67
N ARG A 194 12.75 20.03 0.45
CA ARG A 194 12.56 20.56 -0.90
C ARG A 194 13.92 20.64 -1.59
N ARG A 195 14.01 20.13 -2.82
CA ARG A 195 14.98 20.64 -3.79
C ARG A 195 14.37 21.85 -4.49
#